data_AF-S4YB05-F1
#
_entry.id   AF-S4YB05-F1
#
_cell.length_a   1.000
_cell.length_b   1.000
_cell.length_c   1.000
_cell.angle_alpha   90.00
_cell.angle_beta   90.00
_cell.angle_gamma   90.00
#
_symmetry.space_group_name_H-M   'P 1'
#
loop_
_entity.id
_entity.type
_entity.pdbx_description
1 polymer ?
#
loop_
_entity_poly.entity_id
_entity_poly.type
_entity_poly.pdbx_seq_one_letter_code
_entity_poly.pdbx_strand_id
1 'polypeptide(L)'
;MGRGGARAPRRAPERRRRGPAARARRGDRSGRARPAAARAGRRGRAMSQAPRLPRPPRLPRPPRLPRPPRTPRRPRLPGLAALLALALAAAPLRAAPTVWSRALDPAADERAALIAQADALLARYDRLRRSPLLERVDEIGPLWLREARTLYERAGAPTSRDPSVRLRYADILEHLGDVEGAVATLEGLLRAHPPAPSRADAWHALAVCYARLGRYTEEIKAYDAALALEPHAASRALLLANQAEAHMALGDITAAVEGYRAALSTLGSLDMFRYGVTTLWGLAVALDRSGDLEGAIEHIRLARTYDRNDQQINGAGWFYVPPYDDAWYAALGHWAAARSAELGAARAEAYLQAVAAWESYIARAPGNDHWVALAKARRAQCDREREQTMKRLRKPAPAAPLRR
;
A
#
# COMPACT_ATOMS: atom_id res chain seq x y z
N MET A 1 54.89 -13.52 -45.37
CA MET A 1 54.45 -14.60 -46.29
C MET A 1 53.49 -15.49 -45.50
N GLY A 2 52.23 -15.74 -45.84
CA GLY A 2 51.34 -15.26 -46.89
C GLY A 2 49.90 -15.70 -46.57
N ARG A 3 48.93 -14.88 -47.01
CA ARG A 3 47.58 -15.20 -47.56
C ARG A 3 46.68 -16.13 -46.72
N GLY A 4 45.47 -15.76 -46.31
CA GLY A 4 44.44 -14.98 -46.99
C GLY A 4 43.20 -15.86 -47.19
N GLY A 5 41.99 -15.37 -46.89
CA GLY A 5 40.76 -16.13 -47.17
C GLY A 5 39.49 -15.63 -46.49
N ALA A 6 39.01 -14.45 -46.89
CA ALA A 6 37.65 -14.00 -46.63
C ALA A 6 36.63 -14.85 -47.42
N ARG A 7 35.43 -15.09 -46.87
CA ARG A 7 34.16 -15.23 -47.63
C ARG A 7 32.93 -15.34 -46.70
N ALA A 8 32.16 -14.25 -46.65
CA ALA A 8 30.69 -14.24 -46.68
C ALA A 8 30.30 -13.39 -47.91
N PRO A 9 29.03 -13.25 -48.35
CA PRO A 9 27.79 -13.96 -47.99
C PRO A 9 27.05 -14.50 -49.25
N ARG A 10 25.96 -15.27 -49.09
CA ARG A 10 24.98 -15.48 -50.18
C ARG A 10 23.54 -15.34 -49.67
N ARG A 11 22.81 -14.45 -50.35
CA ARG A 11 21.38 -14.13 -50.22
C ARG A 11 20.51 -15.02 -51.13
N ALA A 12 19.22 -15.03 -50.80
CA ALA A 12 18.01 -15.14 -51.65
C ALA A 12 17.32 -16.53 -51.73
N PRO A 13 16.01 -16.63 -52.08
CA PRO A 13 15.01 -15.57 -52.34
C PRO A 13 13.62 -15.74 -51.65
N GLU A 14 12.82 -14.68 -51.79
CA GLU A 14 11.37 -14.57 -51.52
C GLU A 14 10.51 -15.63 -52.24
N ARG A 15 9.38 -16.00 -51.62
CA ARG A 15 8.17 -16.40 -52.35
C ARG A 15 6.91 -15.75 -51.77
N ARG A 16 6.36 -14.84 -52.58
CA ARG A 16 4.99 -14.33 -52.53
C ARG A 16 3.98 -15.46 -52.74
N ARG A 17 2.84 -15.44 -52.04
CA ARG A 17 1.56 -15.96 -52.55
C ARG A 17 0.44 -14.99 -52.23
N ARG A 18 -0.31 -14.66 -53.29
CA ARG A 18 -1.50 -13.81 -53.37
C ARG A 18 -2.74 -14.57 -52.85
N GLY A 19 -3.75 -13.81 -52.39
CA GLY A 19 -5.05 -14.30 -51.91
C GLY A 19 -5.98 -14.87 -53.01
N PRO A 20 -7.28 -15.01 -52.70
CA PRO A 20 -8.21 -14.01 -53.21
C PRO A 20 -9.35 -13.59 -52.24
N ALA A 21 -10.17 -12.68 -52.76
CA ALA A 21 -11.12 -11.76 -52.15
C ALA A 21 -12.54 -12.29 -51.84
N ALA A 22 -13.33 -11.37 -51.27
CA ALA A 22 -14.80 -11.23 -51.26
C ALA A 22 -15.51 -11.76 -49.99
N ARG A 23 -16.45 -11.07 -49.33
CA ARG A 23 -17.44 -10.09 -49.79
C ARG A 23 -17.80 -9.07 -48.72
N ALA A 24 -18.06 -7.84 -49.17
CA ALA A 24 -18.80 -6.81 -48.46
C ALA A 24 -20.32 -7.07 -48.48
N ARG A 25 -21.03 -6.65 -47.44
CA ARG A 25 -22.42 -6.17 -47.54
C ARG A 25 -22.61 -4.92 -46.68
N ARG A 26 -22.77 -3.81 -47.39
CA ARG A 26 -23.47 -2.60 -46.94
C ARG A 26 -24.97 -2.86 -47.02
N GLY A 27 -25.71 -2.41 -46.01
CA GLY A 27 -27.15 -2.14 -46.06
C GLY A 27 -27.36 -0.68 -45.68
N ASP A 28 -28.09 0.03 -46.53
CA ASP A 28 -28.27 1.47 -46.59
C ASP A 28 -29.69 1.85 -46.12
N ARG A 29 -29.88 3.13 -45.72
CA ARG A 29 -31.13 3.91 -45.60
C ARG A 29 -32.15 3.46 -44.53
N SER A 30 -32.93 4.31 -43.86
CA SER A 30 -33.19 5.76 -43.92
C SER A 30 -34.16 6.10 -42.77
N GLY A 31 -34.09 7.30 -42.20
CA GLY A 31 -35.12 7.76 -41.26
C GLY A 31 -34.79 9.08 -40.56
N ARG A 32 -34.94 10.19 -41.28
CA ARG A 32 -34.98 11.54 -40.71
C ARG A 32 -36.26 11.72 -39.87
N ALA A 33 -36.17 12.34 -38.70
CA ALA A 33 -37.10 13.38 -38.25
C ALA A 33 -36.52 14.14 -37.05
N ARG A 34 -36.60 15.48 -37.14
CA ARG A 34 -36.15 16.50 -36.18
C ARG A 34 -37.26 16.81 -35.14
N PRO A 35 -36.97 17.60 -34.09
CA PRO A 35 -37.76 17.71 -32.86
C PRO A 35 -38.78 18.87 -32.87
N ALA A 36 -39.79 18.78 -32.00
CA ALA A 36 -40.65 19.89 -31.58
C ALA A 36 -40.66 19.92 -30.04
N ALA A 37 -40.03 20.89 -29.37
CA ALA A 37 -40.48 22.28 -29.15
C ALA A 37 -41.67 22.39 -28.18
N ALA A 38 -41.31 22.72 -26.94
CA ALA A 38 -41.93 23.68 -26.03
C ALA A 38 -43.42 24.02 -26.16
N ARG A 39 -44.13 24.00 -25.01
CA ARG A 39 -44.94 25.15 -24.59
C ARG A 39 -45.13 25.22 -23.08
N ALA A 40 -44.55 26.27 -22.52
CA ALA A 40 -44.90 26.85 -21.24
C ALA A 40 -46.19 27.69 -21.36
N GLY A 41 -46.91 27.86 -20.26
CA GLY A 41 -47.97 28.87 -20.13
C GLY A 41 -48.85 28.56 -18.92
N ARG A 42 -48.55 29.15 -17.75
CA ARG A 42 -49.14 30.39 -17.20
C ARG A 42 -50.36 30.08 -16.32
N ARG A 43 -50.20 30.24 -15.00
CA ARG A 43 -50.49 31.44 -14.17
C ARG A 43 -51.92 31.43 -13.63
N GLY A 44 -52.06 31.59 -12.32
CA GLY A 44 -53.32 31.95 -11.68
C GLY A 44 -53.32 31.72 -10.17
N ARG A 45 -52.73 32.65 -9.40
CA ARG A 45 -53.00 32.80 -7.97
C ARG A 45 -54.38 33.44 -7.80
N ALA A 46 -55.20 32.92 -6.89
CA ALA A 46 -56.14 33.74 -6.12
C ALA A 46 -56.54 32.98 -4.84
N MET A 47 -56.26 33.58 -3.69
CA MET A 47 -56.86 33.23 -2.41
C MET A 47 -58.32 33.72 -2.39
N SER A 48 -59.25 32.92 -1.88
CA SER A 48 -60.49 33.43 -1.30
C SER A 48 -61.10 32.41 -0.34
N GLN A 49 -61.73 32.95 0.67
CA GLN A 49 -62.14 32.35 1.93
C GLN A 49 -63.33 31.39 1.79
N ALA A 50 -63.41 30.44 2.73
CA ALA A 50 -64.44 29.41 2.81
C ALA A 50 -65.81 29.97 3.26
N PRO A 51 -66.90 29.32 2.84
CA PRO A 51 -68.08 29.11 3.68
C PRO A 51 -68.27 27.61 3.98
N ARG A 52 -68.50 27.28 5.26
CA ARG A 52 -68.80 25.92 5.74
C ARG A 52 -70.29 25.62 5.61
N LEU A 53 -70.65 24.48 5.02
CA LEU A 53 -71.91 23.75 5.19
C LEU A 53 -71.65 22.23 4.96
N PRO A 54 -72.60 21.33 5.27
CA PRO A 54 -72.80 20.62 6.53
C PRO A 54 -72.24 19.17 6.48
N ARG A 55 -72.12 18.50 7.64
CA ARG A 55 -71.56 17.15 7.77
C ARG A 55 -72.47 16.06 7.18
N PRO A 56 -71.95 15.14 6.34
CA PRO A 56 -72.61 13.87 6.04
C PRO A 56 -71.79 12.69 6.64
N PRO A 57 -72.29 11.44 6.55
CA PRO A 57 -72.56 10.54 7.67
C PRO A 57 -71.33 9.82 8.26
N ARG A 58 -71.51 9.25 9.46
CA ARG A 58 -70.52 8.40 10.13
C ARG A 58 -70.19 7.18 9.27
N LEU A 59 -68.91 7.05 8.89
CA LEU A 59 -68.36 5.83 8.30
C LEU A 59 -68.51 4.65 9.28
N PRO A 60 -68.77 3.42 8.81
CA PRO A 60 -68.83 2.24 9.66
C PRO A 60 -67.48 2.01 10.34
N ARG A 61 -67.52 1.57 11.60
CA ARG A 61 -66.31 1.24 12.37
C ARG A 61 -65.51 0.16 11.63
N PRO A 62 -64.18 0.29 11.50
CA PRO A 62 -63.35 -0.79 10.99
C PRO A 62 -63.48 -2.02 11.89
N PRO A 63 -63.33 -3.25 11.34
CA PRO A 63 -63.43 -4.47 12.12
C PRO A 63 -62.38 -4.47 13.24
N ARG A 64 -62.76 -4.98 14.41
CA ARG A 64 -61.86 -5.12 15.56
C ARG A 64 -60.69 -6.02 15.14
N LEU A 65 -59.48 -5.49 15.19
CA LEU A 65 -58.25 -6.28 15.06
C LEU A 65 -58.26 -7.38 16.14
N PRO A 66 -57.92 -8.63 15.80
CA PRO A 66 -57.83 -9.69 16.79
C PRO A 66 -56.75 -9.34 17.82
N ARG A 67 -57.06 -9.56 19.10
CA ARG A 67 -56.12 -9.35 20.20
C ARG A 67 -54.87 -10.23 19.97
N PRO A 68 -53.65 -9.73 20.26
CA PRO A 68 -52.46 -10.54 20.15
C PRO A 68 -52.55 -11.73 21.12
N PRO A 69 -52.07 -12.92 20.74
CA PRO A 69 -52.03 -14.06 21.64
C PRO A 69 -51.16 -13.73 22.85
N ARG A 70 -51.62 -14.18 24.03
CA ARG A 70 -50.90 -14.06 25.31
C ARG A 70 -49.49 -14.62 25.13
N THR A 71 -48.51 -13.83 25.54
CA THR A 71 -47.09 -14.19 25.52
C THR A 71 -46.85 -15.48 26.32
N PRO A 72 -46.28 -16.53 25.71
CA PRO A 72 -45.80 -17.66 26.49
C PRO A 72 -44.60 -17.22 27.34
N ARG A 73 -44.60 -17.65 28.60
CA ARG A 73 -43.50 -17.45 29.55
C ARG A 73 -42.18 -17.90 28.92
N ARG A 74 -41.17 -17.03 28.99
CA ARG A 74 -39.79 -17.27 28.51
C ARG A 74 -39.26 -18.61 29.06
N PRO A 75 -38.74 -19.52 28.22
CA PRO A 75 -37.79 -20.51 28.72
C PRO A 75 -36.48 -19.78 29.04
N ARG A 76 -35.93 -20.01 30.24
CA ARG A 76 -34.57 -19.59 30.58
C ARG A 76 -33.62 -20.44 29.74
N LEU A 77 -33.08 -19.87 28.66
CA LEU A 77 -31.92 -20.43 27.97
C LEU A 77 -30.63 -19.86 28.59
N PRO A 78 -29.58 -20.67 28.79
CA PRO A 78 -28.34 -20.25 29.43
C PRO A 78 -27.50 -19.43 28.42
N GLY A 79 -27.82 -18.14 28.29
CA GLY A 79 -27.14 -17.22 27.39
C GLY A 79 -26.04 -16.43 28.10
N LEU A 80 -24.99 -17.12 28.58
CA LEU A 80 -23.76 -16.45 29.04
C LEU A 80 -22.46 -17.16 28.58
N ALA A 81 -22.56 -18.21 27.75
CA ALA A 81 -21.39 -18.93 27.24
C ALA A 81 -21.01 -18.59 25.79
N ALA A 82 -21.81 -17.79 25.06
CA ALA A 82 -21.57 -17.51 23.63
C ALA A 82 -20.96 -16.13 23.32
N LEU A 83 -20.63 -15.33 24.34
CA LEU A 83 -19.93 -14.04 24.20
C LEU A 83 -18.47 -14.08 24.69
N LEU A 84 -17.91 -15.29 24.81
CA LEU A 84 -16.52 -15.54 25.23
C LEU A 84 -15.71 -16.28 24.15
N ALA A 85 -16.09 -16.11 22.88
CA ALA A 85 -15.42 -16.74 21.74
C ALA A 85 -14.75 -15.74 20.77
N LEU A 86 -14.46 -14.51 21.24
CA LEU A 86 -13.90 -13.44 20.40
C LEU A 86 -12.88 -12.57 21.16
N ALA A 87 -11.90 -13.19 21.82
CA ALA A 87 -10.67 -12.51 22.28
C ALA A 87 -9.58 -13.46 22.80
N LEU A 88 -9.38 -14.62 22.17
CA LEU A 88 -8.12 -15.35 22.32
C LEU A 88 -7.49 -15.42 20.94
N ALA A 89 -6.55 -14.51 20.69
CA ALA A 89 -5.46 -14.85 19.80
C ALA A 89 -4.86 -16.13 20.40
N ALA A 90 -5.22 -17.28 19.83
CA ALA A 90 -4.62 -18.54 20.20
C ALA A 90 -3.15 -18.39 19.81
N ALA A 91 -2.33 -17.97 20.77
CA ALA A 91 -0.91 -18.28 20.73
C ALA A 91 -0.84 -19.77 20.41
N PRO A 92 -0.03 -20.19 19.42
CA PRO A 92 0.09 -21.60 19.11
C PRO A 92 0.37 -22.32 20.42
N LEU A 93 -0.54 -23.21 20.83
CA LEU A 93 -0.37 -24.04 22.02
C LEU A 93 0.82 -24.94 21.74
N ARG A 94 2.02 -24.46 22.08
CA ARG A 94 3.22 -25.28 22.14
C ARG A 94 2.89 -26.38 23.13
N ALA A 95 2.81 -27.61 22.65
CA ALA A 95 2.56 -28.76 23.50
C ALA A 95 3.55 -28.73 24.67
N ALA A 96 3.05 -28.87 25.90
CA ALA A 96 3.90 -28.86 27.07
C ALA A 96 5.00 -29.92 26.91
N PRO A 97 6.28 -29.59 27.15
CA PRO A 97 7.37 -30.51 26.94
C PRO A 97 7.17 -31.76 27.80
N THR A 98 7.39 -32.93 27.19
CA THR A 98 7.33 -34.22 27.87
C THR A 98 8.44 -34.33 28.91
N VAL A 99 8.27 -35.24 29.87
CA VAL A 99 9.29 -35.55 30.90
C VAL A 99 10.64 -35.86 30.26
N TRP A 100 10.66 -36.58 29.13
CA TRP A 100 11.87 -36.92 28.39
C TRP A 100 12.52 -35.71 27.72
N SER A 101 11.73 -34.79 27.14
CA SER A 101 12.29 -33.55 26.59
C SER A 101 12.88 -32.63 27.65
N ARG A 102 12.32 -32.60 28.87
CA ARG A 102 12.89 -31.84 30.00
C ARG A 102 14.17 -32.48 30.53
N ALA A 103 14.25 -33.80 30.54
CA ALA A 103 15.48 -34.50 30.93
C ALA A 103 16.63 -34.27 29.92
N LEU A 104 16.32 -34.20 28.63
CA LEU A 104 17.31 -33.95 27.57
C LEU A 104 17.80 -32.49 27.54
N ASP A 105 16.96 -31.56 28.00
CA ASP A 105 17.24 -30.13 27.98
C ASP A 105 16.58 -29.44 29.20
N PRO A 106 17.24 -29.48 30.37
CA PRO A 106 16.69 -28.94 31.61
C PRO A 106 16.41 -27.43 31.55
N ALA A 107 17.14 -26.71 30.68
CA ALA A 107 16.97 -25.27 30.48
C ALA A 107 15.86 -24.94 29.47
N ALA A 108 15.22 -25.92 28.81
CA ALA A 108 14.19 -25.67 27.82
C ALA A 108 12.97 -24.92 28.37
N ASP A 109 12.52 -25.28 29.57
CA ASP A 109 11.37 -24.64 30.23
C ASP A 109 11.69 -23.17 30.57
N GLU A 110 12.89 -22.89 31.08
CA GLU A 110 13.33 -21.53 31.36
C GLU A 110 13.44 -20.68 30.08
N ARG A 111 14.08 -21.21 29.03
CA ARG A 111 14.18 -20.51 27.73
C ARG A 111 12.80 -20.25 27.13
N ALA A 112 11.88 -21.20 27.22
CA ALA A 112 10.50 -21.01 26.76
C ALA A 112 9.77 -19.93 27.55
N ALA A 113 9.97 -19.86 28.87
CA ALA A 113 9.39 -18.81 29.70
C ALA A 113 9.95 -17.41 29.38
N LEU A 114 11.25 -17.31 29.10
CA LEU A 114 11.89 -16.07 28.67
C LEU A 114 11.35 -15.60 27.30
N ILE A 115 11.25 -16.50 26.33
CA ILE A 115 10.68 -16.20 25.00
C ILE A 115 9.22 -15.75 25.13
N ALA A 116 8.41 -16.42 25.95
CA ALA A 116 7.01 -16.03 26.15
C ALA A 116 6.86 -14.63 26.76
N GLN A 117 7.73 -14.26 27.71
CA GLN A 117 7.76 -12.91 28.27
C GLN A 117 8.14 -11.87 27.22
N ALA A 118 9.15 -12.18 26.40
CA ALA A 118 9.57 -11.31 25.31
C ALA A 118 8.46 -11.13 24.27
N ASP A 119 7.81 -12.20 23.84
CA ASP A 119 6.71 -12.17 22.87
C ASP A 119 5.52 -11.35 23.39
N ALA A 120 5.26 -11.38 24.70
CA ALA A 120 4.24 -10.53 25.32
C ALA A 120 4.59 -9.03 25.23
N LEU A 121 5.87 -8.66 25.29
CA LEU A 121 6.33 -7.29 25.07
C LEU A 121 6.22 -6.92 23.58
N LEU A 122 6.62 -7.81 22.67
CA LEU A 122 6.47 -7.58 21.23
C LEU A 122 5.00 -7.39 20.82
N ALA A 123 4.08 -8.17 21.39
CA ALA A 123 2.65 -8.00 21.15
C ALA A 123 2.09 -6.66 21.67
N ARG A 124 2.71 -6.07 22.70
CA ARG A 124 2.37 -4.71 23.16
C ARG A 124 2.96 -3.68 22.20
N TYR A 125 4.22 -3.86 21.80
CA TYR A 125 4.90 -3.02 20.81
C TYR A 125 4.10 -2.95 19.50
N ASP A 126 3.69 -4.09 18.96
CA ASP A 126 2.92 -4.19 17.73
C ASP A 126 1.55 -3.51 17.80
N ARG A 127 0.87 -3.59 18.95
CA ARG A 127 -0.41 -2.90 19.16
C ARG A 127 -0.21 -1.40 19.26
N LEU A 128 0.85 -0.97 19.95
CA LEU A 128 1.22 0.44 20.07
C LEU A 128 1.54 1.02 18.69
N ARG A 129 2.36 0.33 17.90
CA ARG A 129 2.78 0.72 16.54
C ARG A 129 1.60 0.82 15.55
N ARG A 130 0.56 0.01 15.74
CA ARG A 130 -0.65 0.02 14.90
C ARG A 130 -1.74 0.99 15.37
N SER A 131 -1.56 1.65 16.52
CA SER A 131 -2.57 2.55 17.08
C SER A 131 -2.25 4.01 16.77
N PRO A 132 -3.08 4.69 15.95
CA PRO A 132 -2.88 6.11 15.63
C PRO A 132 -3.20 7.06 16.81
N LEU A 133 -3.64 6.54 17.95
CA LEU A 133 -4.06 7.32 19.13
C LEU A 133 -3.00 7.41 20.22
N LEU A 134 -1.84 6.76 20.06
CA LEU A 134 -0.84 6.67 21.11
C LEU A 134 0.40 7.48 20.75
N GLU A 135 0.47 8.72 21.24
CA GLU A 135 1.59 9.67 21.05
C GLU A 135 2.93 9.22 21.67
N ARG A 136 2.99 8.04 22.29
CA ARG A 136 4.14 7.55 23.06
C ARG A 136 4.87 6.36 22.43
N VAL A 137 4.63 6.08 21.14
CA VAL A 137 5.31 4.97 20.43
C VAL A 137 6.83 5.12 20.52
N ASP A 138 7.33 6.32 20.26
CA ASP A 138 8.78 6.60 20.19
C ASP A 138 9.44 6.57 21.58
N GLU A 139 8.69 6.84 22.65
CA GLU A 139 9.21 6.79 24.02
C GLU A 139 9.26 5.37 24.58
N ILE A 140 8.16 4.62 24.44
CA ILE A 140 7.96 3.34 25.14
C ILE A 140 8.37 2.16 24.25
N GLY A 141 8.16 2.26 22.94
CA GLY A 141 8.42 1.18 22.00
C GLY A 141 9.87 0.67 22.06
N PRO A 142 10.89 1.54 21.99
CA PRO A 142 12.28 1.14 22.11
C PRO A 142 12.62 0.47 23.45
N LEU A 143 11.95 0.83 24.55
CA LEU A 143 12.17 0.20 25.85
C LEU A 143 11.69 -1.25 25.86
N TRP A 144 10.51 -1.53 25.28
CA TRP A 144 10.01 -2.90 25.13
C TRP A 144 10.88 -3.74 24.21
N LEU A 145 11.39 -3.17 23.12
CA LEU A 145 12.30 -3.88 22.21
C LEU A 145 13.64 -4.23 22.89
N ARG A 146 14.23 -3.33 23.69
CA ARG A 146 15.48 -3.60 24.43
C ARG A 146 15.29 -4.69 25.50
N GLU A 147 14.16 -4.65 26.21
CA GLU A 147 13.83 -5.70 27.18
C GLU A 147 13.60 -7.04 26.48
N ALA A 148 12.85 -7.05 25.37
CA ALA A 148 12.64 -8.25 24.56
C ALA A 148 13.96 -8.82 24.04
N ARG A 149 14.87 -7.98 23.52
CA ARG A 149 16.23 -8.37 23.12
C ARG A 149 16.95 -9.11 24.25
N THR A 150 16.98 -8.52 25.44
CA THR A 150 17.65 -9.09 26.63
C THR A 150 17.08 -10.46 26.99
N LEU A 151 15.75 -10.61 26.95
CA LEU A 151 15.08 -11.89 27.21
C LEU A 151 15.40 -12.93 26.14
N TYR A 152 15.43 -12.57 24.86
CA TYR A 152 15.83 -13.46 23.76
C TYR A 152 17.31 -13.88 23.86
N GLU A 153 18.21 -12.97 24.23
CA GLU A 153 19.63 -13.27 24.43
C GLU A 153 19.85 -14.24 25.60
N ARG A 154 19.17 -14.02 26.73
CA ARG A 154 19.16 -14.95 27.86
C ARG A 154 18.56 -16.31 27.49
N ALA A 155 17.62 -16.34 26.55
CA ALA A 155 17.05 -17.55 26.00
C ALA A 155 17.94 -18.24 24.93
N GLY A 156 19.17 -17.75 24.69
CA GLY A 156 20.10 -18.33 23.72
C GLY A 156 19.66 -18.18 22.27
N ALA A 157 18.88 -17.13 21.95
CA ALA A 157 18.33 -16.92 20.62
C ALA A 157 19.35 -16.88 19.47
N PRO A 158 20.53 -16.24 19.58
CA PRO A 158 21.50 -16.15 18.47
C PRO A 158 21.91 -17.52 17.90
N THR A 159 21.95 -18.54 18.75
CA THR A 159 22.38 -19.91 18.41
C THR A 159 21.23 -20.92 18.46
N SER A 160 19.98 -20.47 18.58
CA SER A 160 18.83 -21.37 18.69
C SER A 160 18.69 -22.27 17.46
N ARG A 161 18.37 -23.55 17.69
CA ARG A 161 18.03 -24.49 16.61
C ARG A 161 16.65 -24.23 16.02
N ASP A 162 15.81 -23.47 16.72
CA ASP A 162 14.49 -23.08 16.25
C ASP A 162 14.60 -21.84 15.34
N PRO A 163 14.30 -21.98 14.03
CA PRO A 163 14.35 -20.86 13.09
C PRO A 163 13.47 -19.69 13.51
N SER A 164 12.30 -19.96 14.11
CA SER A 164 11.35 -18.91 14.49
C SER A 164 11.92 -17.99 15.57
N VAL A 165 12.70 -18.54 16.50
CA VAL A 165 13.37 -17.76 17.56
C VAL A 165 14.43 -16.85 16.97
N ARG A 166 15.22 -17.35 16.00
CA ARG A 166 16.25 -16.56 15.32
C ARG A 166 15.68 -15.47 14.41
N LEU A 167 14.59 -15.77 13.71
CA LEU A 167 13.86 -14.79 12.90
C LEU A 167 13.31 -13.66 13.77
N ARG A 168 12.66 -13.98 14.90
CA ARG A 168 12.15 -12.97 15.84
C ARG A 168 13.28 -12.17 16.47
N TYR A 169 14.39 -12.81 16.83
CA TYR A 169 15.55 -12.09 17.38
C TYR A 169 16.16 -11.14 16.35
N ALA A 170 16.33 -11.57 15.09
CA ALA A 170 16.81 -10.71 14.02
C ALA A 170 15.86 -9.53 13.76
N ASP A 171 14.54 -9.74 13.80
CA ASP A 171 13.53 -8.69 13.70
C ASP A 171 13.66 -7.65 14.82
N ILE A 172 13.89 -8.09 16.07
CA ILE A 172 14.16 -7.18 17.20
C ILE A 172 15.44 -6.36 16.96
N LEU A 173 16.52 -7.01 16.51
CA LEU A 173 17.80 -6.34 16.24
C LEU A 173 17.64 -5.28 15.15
N GLU A 174 16.94 -5.61 14.07
CA GLU A 174 16.58 -4.69 12.99
C GLU A 174 15.86 -3.45 13.55
N HIS A 175 14.76 -3.64 14.27
CA HIS A 175 13.98 -2.53 14.84
C HIS A 175 14.76 -1.68 15.86
N LEU A 176 15.80 -2.23 16.50
CA LEU A 176 16.71 -1.49 17.38
C LEU A 176 17.85 -0.78 16.65
N GLY A 177 17.96 -0.96 15.32
CA GLY A 177 19.01 -0.40 14.48
C GLY A 177 20.31 -1.22 14.45
N ASP A 178 20.36 -2.39 15.10
CA ASP A 178 21.49 -3.33 15.07
C ASP A 178 21.38 -4.23 13.83
N VAL A 179 21.43 -3.59 12.66
CA VAL A 179 21.16 -4.25 11.37
C VAL A 179 22.24 -5.28 11.04
N GLU A 180 23.50 -5.00 11.36
CA GLU A 180 24.62 -5.93 11.20
C GLU A 180 24.47 -7.17 12.09
N GLY A 181 24.00 -7.00 13.33
CA GLY A 181 23.66 -8.12 14.21
C GLY A 181 22.52 -8.98 13.66
N ALA A 182 21.50 -8.33 13.06
CA ALA A 182 20.41 -9.02 12.39
C ALA A 182 20.92 -9.84 11.19
N VAL A 183 21.76 -9.26 10.34
CA VAL A 183 22.42 -9.95 9.21
C VAL A 183 23.20 -11.17 9.69
N ALA A 184 24.07 -11.02 10.69
CA ALA A 184 24.87 -12.13 11.23
C ALA A 184 23.98 -13.27 11.76
N THR A 185 22.87 -12.92 12.44
CA THR A 185 21.89 -13.88 12.94
C THR A 185 21.19 -14.63 11.80
N LEU A 186 20.76 -13.93 10.74
CA LEU A 186 20.05 -14.50 9.60
C LEU A 186 20.95 -15.37 8.71
N GLU A 187 22.17 -14.92 8.43
CA GLU A 187 23.15 -15.71 7.67
C GLU A 187 23.52 -16.99 8.42
N GLY A 188 23.69 -16.91 9.74
CA GLY A 188 23.90 -18.10 10.56
C GLY A 188 22.69 -19.03 10.57
N LEU A 189 21.47 -18.51 10.38
CA LEU A 189 20.25 -19.32 10.30
C LEU A 189 20.28 -20.07 8.97
N LEU A 190 20.53 -19.37 7.88
CA LEU A 190 20.64 -19.95 6.54
C LEU A 190 21.73 -21.03 6.44
N ARG A 191 22.88 -20.85 7.11
CA ARG A 191 23.93 -21.89 7.22
C ARG A 191 23.47 -23.17 7.92
N ALA A 192 22.47 -23.08 8.80
CA ALA A 192 21.88 -24.25 9.46
C ALA A 192 20.81 -24.96 8.60
N HIS A 193 20.60 -24.53 7.36
CA HIS A 193 19.68 -25.11 6.39
C HIS A 193 18.25 -25.33 6.93
N PRO A 194 17.56 -24.26 7.38
CA PRO A 194 16.23 -24.37 7.97
C PRO A 194 15.21 -24.86 6.93
N PRO A 195 14.04 -25.37 7.36
CA PRO A 195 12.97 -25.76 6.44
C PRO A 195 12.59 -24.64 5.46
N ALA A 196 12.09 -25.01 4.28
CA ALA A 196 11.83 -24.07 3.19
C ALA A 196 11.00 -22.83 3.59
N PRO A 197 9.92 -22.92 4.39
CA PRO A 197 9.18 -21.73 4.83
C PRO A 197 10.05 -20.74 5.63
N SER A 198 10.72 -21.21 6.68
CA SER A 198 11.60 -20.36 7.49
C SER A 198 12.84 -19.87 6.73
N ARG A 199 13.26 -20.61 5.69
CA ARG A 199 14.33 -20.19 4.79
C ARG A 199 13.89 -19.04 3.89
N ALA A 200 12.66 -19.07 3.38
CA ALA A 200 12.07 -17.95 2.64
C ALA A 200 11.97 -16.69 3.52
N ASP A 201 11.46 -16.85 4.75
CA ASP A 201 11.39 -15.76 5.74
C ASP A 201 12.77 -15.18 6.06
N ALA A 202 13.78 -16.03 6.21
CA ALA A 202 15.15 -15.59 6.50
C ALA A 202 15.77 -14.82 5.33
N TRP A 203 15.57 -15.27 4.09
CA TRP A 203 16.01 -14.53 2.90
C TRP A 203 15.31 -13.19 2.75
N HIS A 204 14.00 -13.14 3.01
CA HIS A 204 13.25 -11.89 3.01
C HIS A 204 13.78 -10.91 4.08
N ALA A 205 13.91 -11.35 5.33
CA ALA A 205 14.43 -10.50 6.40
C ALA A 205 15.86 -10.02 6.11
N LEU A 206 16.69 -10.86 5.48
CA LEU A 206 18.05 -10.51 5.09
C LEU A 206 18.06 -9.44 3.98
N ALA A 207 17.15 -9.54 3.01
CA ALA A 207 16.97 -8.53 1.97
C ALA A 207 16.61 -7.16 2.57
N VAL A 208 15.67 -7.12 3.52
CA VAL A 208 15.31 -5.88 4.25
C VAL A 208 16.51 -5.29 5.00
N CYS A 209 17.33 -6.14 5.64
CA CYS A 209 18.55 -5.67 6.28
C CYS A 209 19.55 -5.09 5.27
N TYR A 210 19.73 -5.73 4.10
CA TYR A 210 20.59 -5.19 3.05
C TYR A 210 20.07 -3.87 2.48
N ALA A 211 18.76 -3.68 2.35
CA ALA A 211 18.14 -2.40 1.98
C ALA A 211 18.56 -1.28 2.95
N ARG A 212 18.45 -1.54 4.25
CA ARG A 212 18.83 -0.58 5.31
C ARG A 212 20.32 -0.25 5.32
N LEU A 213 21.16 -1.19 4.88
CA LEU A 213 22.60 -1.00 4.74
C LEU A 213 22.99 -0.38 3.37
N GLY A 214 22.03 -0.13 2.47
CA GLY A 214 22.30 0.34 1.11
C GLY A 214 23.01 -0.68 0.21
N ARG A 215 22.95 -1.98 0.55
CA ARG A 215 23.57 -3.09 -0.17
C ARG A 215 22.60 -3.68 -1.21
N TYR A 216 22.18 -2.84 -2.15
CA TYR A 216 21.08 -3.16 -3.08
C TYR A 216 21.32 -4.38 -3.99
N THR A 217 22.58 -4.68 -4.33
CA THR A 217 22.90 -5.86 -5.15
C THR A 217 22.70 -7.16 -4.36
N GLU A 218 23.07 -7.18 -3.08
CA GLU A 218 22.82 -8.31 -2.20
C GLU A 218 21.34 -8.42 -1.80
N GLU A 219 20.67 -7.29 -1.63
CA GLU A 219 19.22 -7.23 -1.44
C GLU A 219 18.45 -7.93 -2.57
N ILE A 220 18.74 -7.59 -3.84
CA ILE A 220 18.10 -8.23 -5.00
C ILE A 220 18.31 -9.75 -4.98
N LYS A 221 19.54 -10.21 -4.72
CA LYS A 221 19.85 -11.65 -4.64
C LYS A 221 19.10 -12.35 -3.51
N ALA A 222 18.94 -11.68 -2.37
CA ALA A 222 18.19 -12.21 -1.24
C ALA A 222 16.69 -12.29 -1.57
N TYR A 223 16.14 -11.29 -2.26
CA TYR A 223 14.75 -11.35 -2.77
C TYR A 223 14.55 -12.46 -3.80
N ASP A 224 15.49 -12.67 -4.73
CA ASP A 224 15.43 -13.80 -5.67
C ASP A 224 15.37 -15.15 -4.94
N ALA A 225 16.20 -15.31 -3.90
CA ALA A 225 16.22 -16.53 -3.09
C ALA A 225 14.92 -16.73 -2.29
N ALA A 226 14.31 -15.66 -1.77
CA ALA A 226 13.01 -15.71 -1.11
C ALA A 226 11.88 -16.04 -2.11
N LEU A 227 11.85 -15.38 -3.28
CA LEU A 227 10.87 -15.59 -4.34
C LEU A 227 10.91 -17.01 -4.92
N ALA A 228 12.06 -17.66 -4.94
CA ALA A 228 12.19 -19.06 -5.35
C ALA A 228 11.51 -20.05 -4.39
N LEU A 229 11.28 -19.64 -3.14
CA LEU A 229 10.72 -20.49 -2.07
C LEU A 229 9.30 -20.12 -1.67
N GLU A 230 8.81 -18.92 -2.02
CA GLU A 230 7.50 -18.41 -1.61
C GLU A 230 6.40 -18.76 -2.64
N PRO A 231 5.46 -19.67 -2.32
CA PRO A 231 4.37 -20.02 -3.23
C PRO A 231 3.17 -19.07 -3.19
N HIS A 232 2.99 -18.26 -2.14
CA HIS A 232 1.77 -17.47 -1.93
C HIS A 232 1.82 -16.14 -2.67
N ALA A 233 0.83 -15.92 -3.56
CA ALA A 233 0.77 -14.74 -4.42
C ALA A 233 0.92 -13.40 -3.67
N ALA A 234 0.22 -13.22 -2.54
CA ALA A 234 0.29 -11.98 -1.77
C ALA A 234 1.68 -11.72 -1.16
N SER A 235 2.34 -12.75 -0.63
CA SER A 235 3.72 -12.64 -0.13
C SER A 235 4.70 -12.36 -1.26
N ARG A 236 4.54 -13.04 -2.41
CA ARG A 236 5.36 -12.80 -3.61
C ARG A 236 5.23 -11.36 -4.10
N ALA A 237 4.03 -10.79 -4.09
CA ALA A 237 3.80 -9.40 -4.48
C ALA A 237 4.63 -8.43 -3.63
N LEU A 238 4.66 -8.62 -2.31
CA LEU A 238 5.50 -7.81 -1.42
C LEU A 238 6.99 -7.94 -1.76
N LEU A 239 7.48 -9.17 -1.96
CA LEU A 239 8.88 -9.41 -2.31
C LEU A 239 9.25 -8.76 -3.65
N LEU A 240 8.38 -8.86 -4.67
CA LEU A 240 8.56 -8.22 -5.98
C LEU A 240 8.58 -6.69 -5.89
N ALA A 241 7.68 -6.11 -5.08
CA ALA A 241 7.62 -4.66 -4.88
C ALA A 241 8.90 -4.14 -4.19
N ASN A 242 9.40 -4.83 -3.17
CA ASN A 242 10.63 -4.43 -2.50
C ASN A 242 11.87 -4.67 -3.37
N GLN A 243 11.90 -5.74 -4.15
CA GLN A 243 12.97 -5.95 -5.15
C GLN A 243 12.97 -4.84 -6.21
N ALA A 244 11.79 -4.38 -6.64
CA ALA A 244 11.66 -3.25 -7.56
C ALA A 244 12.20 -1.94 -6.96
N GLU A 245 12.02 -1.72 -5.65
CA GLU A 245 12.63 -0.61 -4.92
C GLU A 245 14.16 -0.67 -5.00
N ALA A 246 14.75 -1.86 -4.80
CA ALA A 246 16.20 -2.05 -4.91
C ALA A 246 16.72 -1.75 -6.33
N HIS A 247 15.99 -2.15 -7.37
CA HIS A 247 16.30 -1.78 -8.76
C HIS A 247 16.23 -0.26 -8.97
N MET A 248 15.21 0.39 -8.40
CA MET A 248 15.05 1.84 -8.48
C MET A 248 16.22 2.58 -7.79
N ALA A 249 16.65 2.10 -6.62
CA ALA A 249 17.78 2.64 -5.89
C ALA A 249 19.11 2.53 -6.67
N LEU A 250 19.27 1.46 -7.47
CA LEU A 250 20.41 1.28 -8.37
C LEU A 250 20.31 2.08 -9.68
N GLY A 251 19.21 2.80 -9.92
CA GLY A 251 18.99 3.54 -11.16
C GLY A 251 18.34 2.75 -12.29
N ASP A 252 18.05 1.46 -12.09
CA ASP A 252 17.40 0.59 -13.07
C ASP A 252 15.87 0.78 -13.04
N ILE A 253 15.43 1.91 -13.58
CA ILE A 253 14.00 2.29 -13.58
C ILE A 253 13.15 1.35 -14.42
N THR A 254 13.71 0.75 -15.47
CA THR A 254 12.96 -0.20 -16.30
C THR A 254 12.60 -1.43 -15.49
N ALA A 255 13.57 -2.05 -14.81
CA ALA A 255 13.31 -3.19 -13.95
C ALA A 255 12.38 -2.84 -12.77
N ALA A 256 12.53 -1.64 -12.19
CA ALA A 256 11.64 -1.18 -11.12
C ALA A 256 10.17 -1.12 -11.57
N VAL A 257 9.87 -0.45 -12.69
CA VAL A 257 8.50 -0.34 -13.22
C VAL A 257 7.91 -1.70 -13.54
N GLU A 258 8.71 -2.60 -14.14
CA GLU A 258 8.28 -3.97 -14.44
C GLU A 258 7.98 -4.77 -13.16
N GLY A 259 8.85 -4.67 -12.14
CA GLY A 259 8.70 -5.35 -10.87
C GLY A 259 7.45 -4.91 -10.10
N TYR A 260 7.19 -3.60 -9.98
CA TYR A 260 5.96 -3.14 -9.33
C TYR A 260 4.70 -3.56 -10.08
N ARG A 261 4.72 -3.53 -11.43
CA ARG A 261 3.58 -4.02 -12.24
C ARG A 261 3.36 -5.52 -12.04
N ALA A 262 4.43 -6.30 -11.98
CA ALA A 262 4.36 -7.72 -11.68
C ALA A 262 3.75 -7.97 -10.28
N ALA A 263 4.20 -7.23 -9.27
CA ALA A 263 3.63 -7.29 -7.92
C ALA A 263 2.11 -7.01 -7.94
N LEU A 264 1.69 -5.88 -8.52
CA LEU A 264 0.27 -5.51 -8.62
C LEU A 264 -0.57 -6.56 -9.36
N SER A 265 -0.02 -7.20 -10.39
CA SER A 265 -0.74 -8.22 -11.17
C SER A 265 -1.10 -9.48 -10.38
N THR A 266 -0.40 -9.74 -9.27
CA THR A 266 -0.63 -10.90 -8.40
C THR A 266 -1.54 -10.62 -7.21
N LEU A 267 -1.88 -9.35 -6.95
CA LEU A 267 -2.69 -8.95 -5.80
C LEU A 267 -4.18 -9.16 -6.07
N GLY A 268 -4.87 -9.80 -5.13
CA GLY A 268 -6.33 -9.80 -5.09
C GLY A 268 -6.89 -8.51 -4.49
N SER A 269 -8.20 -8.30 -4.59
CA SER A 269 -8.86 -7.08 -4.08
C SER A 269 -8.63 -6.80 -2.60
N LEU A 270 -8.51 -7.84 -1.76
CA LEU A 270 -8.19 -7.68 -0.34
C LEU A 270 -6.71 -7.32 -0.12
N ASP A 271 -5.81 -7.89 -0.92
CA ASP A 271 -4.38 -7.60 -0.82
C ASP A 271 -4.05 -6.18 -1.28
N MET A 272 -4.91 -5.55 -2.09
CA MET A 272 -4.77 -4.14 -2.44
C MET A 272 -4.78 -3.21 -1.22
N PHE A 273 -5.62 -3.50 -0.21
CA PHE A 273 -5.64 -2.73 1.04
C PHE A 273 -4.41 -2.95 1.92
N ARG A 274 -3.65 -4.02 1.70
CA ARG A 274 -2.51 -4.39 2.56
C ARG A 274 -1.15 -4.10 1.93
N TYR A 275 -1.01 -4.36 0.63
CA TYR A 275 0.24 -4.22 -0.11
C TYR A 275 0.09 -3.36 -1.36
N GLY A 276 -1.12 -3.27 -1.91
CA GLY A 276 -1.36 -2.51 -3.13
C GLY A 276 -1.06 -1.02 -2.97
N VAL A 277 -1.41 -0.41 -1.84
CA VAL A 277 -1.17 1.02 -1.58
C VAL A 277 0.31 1.37 -1.70
N THR A 278 1.18 0.68 -0.96
CA THR A 278 2.63 0.94 -0.97
C THR A 278 3.24 0.60 -2.34
N THR A 279 2.78 -0.47 -2.98
CA THR A 279 3.22 -0.85 -4.34
C THR A 279 2.83 0.19 -5.40
N LEU A 280 1.62 0.76 -5.31
CA LEU A 280 1.16 1.83 -6.20
C LEU A 280 1.97 3.11 -6.01
N TRP A 281 2.34 3.42 -4.77
CA TRP A 281 3.22 4.55 -4.47
C TRP A 281 4.65 4.34 -5.03
N GLY A 282 5.24 3.17 -4.82
CA GLY A 282 6.53 2.81 -5.44
C GLY A 282 6.49 2.89 -6.97
N LEU A 283 5.44 2.34 -7.59
CA LEU A 283 5.23 2.45 -9.04
C LEU A 283 5.06 3.91 -9.49
N ALA A 284 4.35 4.75 -8.73
CA ALA A 284 4.19 6.15 -9.08
C ALA A 284 5.54 6.89 -9.12
N VAL A 285 6.40 6.64 -8.12
CA VAL A 285 7.74 7.23 -8.08
C VAL A 285 8.60 6.70 -9.23
N ALA A 286 8.57 5.40 -9.50
CA ALA A 286 9.29 4.81 -10.64
C ALA A 286 8.81 5.37 -11.99
N LEU A 287 7.49 5.58 -12.16
CA LEU A 287 6.92 6.19 -13.37
C LEU A 287 7.39 7.64 -13.52
N ASP A 288 7.35 8.44 -12.45
CA ASP A 288 7.85 9.82 -12.52
C ASP A 288 9.34 9.88 -12.87
N ARG A 289 10.16 9.00 -12.24
CA ARG A 289 11.59 8.83 -12.53
C ARG A 289 11.87 8.37 -13.97
N SER A 290 10.94 7.63 -14.57
CA SER A 290 10.97 7.27 -16.00
C SER A 290 10.58 8.42 -16.94
N GLY A 291 10.05 9.53 -16.38
CA GLY A 291 9.57 10.70 -17.09
C GLY A 291 8.04 10.82 -17.17
N ASP A 292 7.30 9.78 -16.80
CA ASP A 292 5.84 9.71 -16.85
C ASP A 292 5.15 10.27 -15.59
N LEU A 293 5.10 11.60 -15.50
CA LEU A 293 4.44 12.31 -14.40
C LEU A 293 2.93 12.06 -14.35
N GLU A 294 2.27 11.92 -15.50
CA GLU A 294 0.81 11.75 -15.53
C GLU A 294 0.43 10.35 -15.03
N GLY A 295 1.16 9.32 -15.46
CA GLY A 295 1.04 7.98 -14.91
C GLY A 295 1.30 7.97 -13.41
N ALA A 296 2.34 8.67 -12.93
CA ALA A 296 2.61 8.78 -11.50
C ALA A 296 1.42 9.33 -10.70
N ILE A 297 0.83 10.45 -11.14
CA ILE A 297 -0.31 11.09 -10.47
C ILE A 297 -1.56 10.21 -10.50
N GLU A 298 -1.79 9.47 -11.58
CA GLU A 298 -2.90 8.52 -11.67
C GLU A 298 -2.78 7.41 -10.62
N HIS A 299 -1.59 6.82 -10.47
CA HIS A 299 -1.35 5.75 -9.50
C HIS A 299 -1.45 6.25 -8.06
N ILE A 300 -1.02 7.48 -7.76
CA ILE A 300 -1.22 8.11 -6.44
C ILE A 300 -2.70 8.30 -6.14
N ARG A 301 -3.49 8.75 -7.12
CA ARG A 301 -4.94 8.88 -6.95
C ARG A 301 -5.58 7.52 -6.69
N LEU A 302 -5.16 6.48 -7.41
CA LEU A 302 -5.62 5.11 -7.17
C LEU A 302 -5.23 4.63 -5.77
N ALA A 303 -4.00 4.84 -5.32
CA ALA A 303 -3.56 4.48 -3.97
C ALA A 303 -4.43 5.14 -2.90
N ARG A 304 -4.76 6.43 -3.09
CA ARG A 304 -5.63 7.20 -2.18
C ARG A 304 -7.10 6.80 -2.21
N THR A 305 -7.54 5.94 -3.14
CA THR A 305 -8.86 5.31 -3.04
C THR A 305 -8.92 4.21 -1.97
N TYR A 306 -7.77 3.58 -1.67
CA TYR A 306 -7.63 2.56 -0.64
C TYR A 306 -7.15 3.15 0.69
N ASP A 307 -6.29 4.17 0.63
CA ASP A 307 -5.71 4.86 1.80
C ASP A 307 -5.70 6.38 1.59
N ARG A 308 -6.80 7.02 1.97
CA ARG A 308 -7.04 8.45 1.69
C ARG A 308 -5.99 9.40 2.27
N ASN A 309 -5.38 9.03 3.39
CA ASN A 309 -4.49 9.89 4.16
C ASN A 309 -3.04 9.41 4.11
N ASP A 310 -2.72 8.49 3.20
CA ASP A 310 -1.37 7.94 3.03
C ASP A 310 -0.82 7.35 4.36
N GLN A 311 -1.68 6.75 5.19
CA GLN A 311 -1.29 6.18 6.48
C GLN A 311 -0.30 5.02 6.34
N GLN A 312 -0.34 4.26 5.25
CA GLN A 312 0.53 3.11 5.05
C GLN A 312 1.96 3.52 4.74
N ILE A 313 2.16 4.49 3.84
CA ILE A 313 3.50 5.00 3.50
C ILE A 313 4.07 5.93 4.58
N ASN A 314 3.24 6.47 5.47
CA ASN A 314 3.68 7.25 6.63
C ASN A 314 3.62 6.44 7.94
N GLY A 315 3.34 5.13 7.85
CA GLY A 315 3.21 4.25 8.99
C GLY A 315 4.55 3.65 9.39
N ALA A 316 4.65 3.19 10.63
CA ALA A 316 5.87 2.61 11.20
C ALA A 316 6.32 1.27 10.58
N GLY A 317 5.71 0.80 9.49
CA GLY A 317 6.15 -0.37 8.73
C GLY A 317 6.79 -0.01 7.39
N TRP A 318 6.81 1.28 7.05
CA TRP A 318 7.41 1.80 5.83
C TRP A 318 8.66 2.60 6.19
N PHE A 319 9.70 2.47 5.37
CA PHE A 319 10.90 3.30 5.46
C PHE A 319 11.31 3.68 4.04
N TYR A 320 11.86 4.89 3.91
CA TYR A 320 12.32 5.41 2.63
C TYR A 320 13.78 5.05 2.45
N VAL A 321 14.13 4.57 1.26
CA VAL A 321 15.50 4.21 0.91
C VAL A 321 15.88 4.91 -0.39
N PRO A 322 16.72 5.95 -0.33
CA PRO A 322 17.34 6.53 0.86
C PRO A 322 16.35 7.35 1.73
N PRO A 323 16.66 7.67 3.00
CA PRO A 323 15.72 8.33 3.91
C PRO A 323 15.16 9.68 3.43
N TYR A 324 15.90 10.39 2.57
CA TYR A 324 15.45 11.67 2.01
C TYR A 324 14.45 11.52 0.86
N ASP A 325 14.13 10.29 0.45
CA ASP A 325 13.15 10.04 -0.61
C ASP A 325 11.70 10.31 -0.16
N ASP A 326 11.47 10.42 1.16
CA ASP A 326 10.21 10.91 1.74
C ASP A 326 9.76 12.24 1.10
N ALA A 327 10.69 13.12 0.74
CA ALA A 327 10.37 14.36 0.06
C ALA A 327 9.89 14.17 -1.39
N TRP A 328 10.38 13.16 -2.11
CA TRP A 328 9.90 12.86 -3.47
C TRP A 328 8.45 12.39 -3.42
N TYR A 329 8.15 11.46 -2.51
CA TYR A 329 6.79 10.97 -2.26
C TYR A 329 5.86 12.11 -1.85
N ALA A 330 6.28 12.94 -0.89
CA ALA A 330 5.53 14.11 -0.46
C ALA A 330 5.28 15.10 -1.62
N ALA A 331 6.30 15.38 -2.43
CA ALA A 331 6.18 16.31 -3.54
C ALA A 331 5.15 15.83 -4.57
N LEU A 332 5.20 14.57 -4.99
CA LEU A 332 4.21 13.99 -5.89
C LEU A 332 2.82 13.93 -5.25
N GLY A 333 2.72 13.60 -3.97
CA GLY A 333 1.45 13.54 -3.23
C GLY A 333 0.74 14.88 -3.14
N HIS A 334 1.47 15.94 -2.80
CA HIS A 334 0.95 17.31 -2.76
C HIS A 334 0.63 17.82 -4.16
N TRP A 335 1.43 17.48 -5.17
CA TRP A 335 1.15 17.88 -6.55
C TRP A 335 -0.11 17.20 -7.10
N ALA A 336 -0.28 15.91 -6.84
CA ALA A 336 -1.51 15.18 -7.16
C ALA A 336 -2.73 15.81 -6.48
N ALA A 337 -2.61 16.17 -5.19
CA ALA A 337 -3.66 16.85 -4.43
C ALA A 337 -4.00 18.23 -5.02
N ALA A 338 -3.00 19.03 -5.38
CA ALA A 338 -3.19 20.33 -6.01
C ALA A 338 -3.98 20.20 -7.32
N ARG A 339 -3.61 19.23 -8.17
CA ARG A 339 -4.28 18.98 -9.45
C ARG A 339 -5.70 18.45 -9.31
N SER A 340 -6.05 17.81 -8.18
CA SER A 340 -7.43 17.37 -7.89
C SER A 340 -8.27 18.36 -7.07
N ALA A 341 -7.66 19.34 -6.41
CA ALA A 341 -8.35 20.24 -5.49
C ALA A 341 -9.36 21.13 -6.24
N GLU A 342 -10.61 21.15 -5.80
CA GLU A 342 -11.66 22.02 -6.35
C GLU A 342 -11.57 23.45 -5.79
N LEU A 343 -11.26 23.57 -4.50
CA LEU A 343 -11.11 24.85 -3.81
C LEU A 343 -9.77 25.51 -4.19
N GLY A 344 -9.82 26.75 -4.66
CA GLY A 344 -8.63 27.50 -5.07
C GLY A 344 -7.57 27.67 -3.97
N ALA A 345 -7.99 27.90 -2.73
CA ALA A 345 -7.08 28.03 -1.59
C ALA A 345 -6.33 26.72 -1.29
N ALA A 346 -7.06 25.60 -1.19
CA ALA A 346 -6.46 24.27 -0.98
C ALA A 346 -5.52 23.88 -2.14
N ARG A 347 -5.89 24.22 -3.38
CA ARG A 347 -5.02 24.04 -4.55
C ARG A 347 -3.72 24.83 -4.43
N ALA A 348 -3.79 26.10 -4.03
CA ALA A 348 -2.61 26.95 -3.87
C ALA A 348 -1.68 26.46 -2.75
N GLU A 349 -2.24 26.06 -1.62
CA GLU A 349 -1.50 25.48 -0.49
C GLU A 349 -0.80 24.18 -0.89
N ALA A 350 -1.51 23.25 -1.55
CA ALA A 350 -0.92 22.00 -1.99
C ALA A 350 0.23 22.20 -2.99
N TYR A 351 0.14 23.19 -3.90
CA TYR A 351 1.28 23.53 -4.75
C TYR A 351 2.47 24.10 -3.98
N LEU A 352 2.23 24.90 -2.93
CA LEU A 352 3.32 25.41 -2.07
C LEU A 352 4.04 24.26 -1.35
N GLN A 353 3.28 23.32 -0.80
CA GLN A 353 3.83 22.12 -0.15
C GLN A 353 4.60 21.24 -1.14
N ALA A 354 4.08 21.05 -2.36
CA ALA A 354 4.76 20.30 -3.40
C ALA A 354 6.11 20.92 -3.80
N VAL A 355 6.16 22.25 -3.99
CA VAL A 355 7.42 22.95 -4.31
C VAL A 355 8.42 22.84 -3.15
N ALA A 356 7.97 23.04 -1.91
CA ALA A 356 8.82 22.92 -0.72
C ALA A 356 9.38 21.50 -0.55
N ALA A 357 8.57 20.47 -0.83
CA ALA A 357 9.01 19.08 -0.79
C ALA A 357 10.07 18.81 -1.87
N TRP A 358 9.90 19.29 -3.11
CA TRP A 358 10.95 19.18 -4.13
C TRP A 358 12.25 19.87 -3.70
N GLU A 359 12.17 21.06 -3.11
CA GLU A 359 13.34 21.78 -2.58
C GLU A 359 14.03 21.00 -1.47
N SER A 360 13.27 20.36 -0.57
CA SER A 360 13.79 19.47 0.47
C SER A 360 14.53 18.26 -0.10
N TYR A 361 14.01 17.63 -1.16
CA TYR A 361 14.71 16.54 -1.84
C TYR A 361 16.05 17.02 -2.42
N ILE A 362 16.02 18.11 -3.19
CA ILE A 362 17.21 18.67 -3.86
C ILE A 362 18.29 19.08 -2.85
N ALA A 363 17.89 19.56 -1.67
CA ALA A 363 18.82 20.00 -0.62
C ALA A 363 19.46 18.82 0.14
N ARG A 364 18.73 17.71 0.32
CA ARG A 364 19.19 16.55 1.11
C ARG A 364 19.90 15.48 0.26
N ALA A 365 19.61 15.42 -1.04
CA ALA A 365 20.22 14.45 -1.93
C ALA A 365 21.74 14.71 -2.09
N PRO A 366 22.57 13.66 -2.06
CA PRO A 366 24.00 13.77 -2.26
C PRO A 366 24.34 14.13 -3.72
N GLY A 367 25.56 14.61 -3.95
CA GLY A 367 25.98 15.08 -5.28
C GLY A 367 26.00 14.02 -6.38
N ASN A 368 26.03 12.73 -6.02
CA ASN A 368 26.00 11.58 -6.93
C ASN A 368 24.60 10.97 -7.11
N ASP A 369 23.56 11.60 -6.57
CA ASP A 369 22.18 11.12 -6.72
C ASP A 369 21.70 11.21 -8.17
N HIS A 370 21.13 10.12 -8.68
CA HIS A 370 20.68 9.97 -10.06
C HIS A 370 19.56 10.95 -10.45
N TRP A 371 18.76 11.40 -9.48
CA TRP A 371 17.46 12.01 -9.72
C TRP A 371 17.44 13.52 -9.45
N VAL A 372 18.48 14.10 -8.87
CA VAL A 372 18.55 15.55 -8.57
C VAL A 372 18.27 16.43 -9.79
N ALA A 373 18.78 16.05 -10.97
CA ALA A 373 18.53 16.79 -12.20
C ALA A 373 17.04 16.79 -12.58
N LEU A 374 16.39 15.63 -12.47
CA LEU A 374 14.95 15.48 -12.71
C LEU A 374 14.13 16.22 -11.64
N ALA A 375 14.50 16.11 -10.37
CA ALA A 375 13.83 16.83 -9.27
C ALA A 375 13.85 18.34 -9.49
N LYS A 376 14.97 18.92 -9.95
CA LYS A 376 15.05 20.35 -10.32
C LYS A 376 14.08 20.70 -11.45
N ALA A 377 13.98 19.85 -12.47
CA ALA A 377 13.04 20.04 -13.56
C ALA A 377 11.58 19.96 -13.09
N ARG A 378 11.26 18.98 -12.21
CA ARG A 378 9.94 18.81 -11.59
C ARG A 378 9.56 19.98 -10.69
N ARG A 379 10.48 20.44 -9.84
CA ARG A 379 10.30 21.66 -9.03
C ARG A 379 9.92 22.85 -9.91
N ALA A 380 10.66 23.09 -10.98
CA ALA A 380 10.40 24.21 -11.89
C ALA A 380 9.05 24.05 -12.63
N GLN A 381 8.67 22.83 -13.01
CA GLN A 381 7.37 22.54 -13.62
C GLN A 381 6.21 22.78 -12.64
N CYS A 382 6.32 22.25 -11.42
CA CYS A 382 5.34 22.44 -10.35
C CYS A 382 5.16 23.93 -10.02
N ASP A 383 6.25 24.69 -9.98
CA ASP A 383 6.21 26.12 -9.70
C ASP A 383 5.49 26.93 -10.81
N ARG A 384 5.70 26.57 -12.08
CA ARG A 384 4.95 27.17 -13.19
C ARG A 384 3.44 26.92 -13.08
N GLU A 385 3.03 25.71 -12.72
CA GLU A 385 1.62 25.37 -12.51
C GLU A 385 1.01 26.15 -11.32
N ARG A 386 1.78 26.30 -10.25
CA ARG A 386 1.43 27.14 -9.08
C ARG A 386 1.19 28.59 -9.50
N GLU A 387 2.14 29.21 -10.20
CA GLU A 387 2.02 30.61 -10.64
C GLU A 387 0.82 30.83 -11.56
N GLN A 388 0.58 29.92 -12.51
CA GLN A 388 -0.58 29.97 -13.39
C GLN A 388 -1.89 29.92 -12.60
N THR A 389 -1.95 29.07 -11.57
CA THR A 389 -3.09 28.97 -10.67
C THR A 389 -3.31 30.28 -9.90
N MET A 390 -2.25 30.84 -9.31
CA MET A 390 -2.33 32.10 -8.57
C MET A 390 -2.77 33.28 -9.45
N LYS A 391 -2.29 33.34 -10.69
CA LYS A 391 -2.73 34.35 -11.68
C LYS A 391 -4.23 34.22 -11.99
N ARG A 392 -4.78 33.00 -12.06
CA ARG A 392 -6.22 32.77 -12.28
C ARG A 392 -7.05 33.18 -11.07
N LEU A 393 -6.58 32.91 -9.84
CA LEU A 393 -7.28 33.30 -8.61
C LEU A 393 -7.32 34.82 -8.39
N ARG A 394 -6.30 35.55 -8.89
CA ARG A 394 -6.25 37.02 -8.83
C ARG A 394 -7.12 37.72 -9.87
N LYS A 395 -7.60 37.02 -10.91
CA LYS A 395 -8.50 37.63 -11.90
C LYS A 395 -9.88 37.80 -11.27
N PRO A 396 -10.47 39.01 -11.29
CA PRO A 396 -11.83 39.22 -10.79
C PRO A 396 -12.80 38.34 -11.57
N ALA A 397 -13.78 37.74 -10.87
CA ALA A 397 -14.84 36.97 -11.52
C ALA A 397 -15.51 37.85 -12.59
N PRO A 398 -15.82 37.31 -13.79
CA PRO A 398 -16.52 38.08 -14.80
C PRO A 398 -17.83 38.61 -14.19
N ALA A 399 -18.06 39.93 -14.31
CA ALA A 399 -19.26 40.56 -13.79
C ALA A 399 -20.48 39.82 -14.34
N ALA A 400 -21.30 39.27 -13.43
CA ALA A 400 -22.54 38.62 -13.81
C ALA A 400 -23.36 39.64 -14.62
N PRO A 401 -23.87 39.30 -15.82
CA PRO A 401 -24.66 40.24 -16.60
C PRO A 401 -25.87 40.64 -15.77
N LEU A 402 -25.96 41.93 -15.45
CA LEU A 402 -27.14 42.54 -14.83
C LEU A 402 -28.34 42.20 -15.71
N ARG A 403 -29.19 41.29 -15.24
CA ARG A 403 -30.49 41.04 -15.86
C ARG A 403 -31.28 42.34 -15.76
N ARG A 404 -31.43 43.03 -16.88
CA ARG A 404 -32.29 44.21 -17.03
C ARG A 404 -33.76 43.80 -16.99
#